data_AF-A0A973XNE5-F1
#
_entry.id   AF-A0A973XNE5-F1
#
_cell.length_a   1.000
_cell.length_b   1.000
_cell.length_c   1.000
_cell.angle_alpha   90.00
_cell.angle_beta   90.00
_cell.angle_gamma   90.00
#
_symmetry.space_group_name_H-M   'P 1'
#
loop_
_entity.id
_entity.type
_entity.pdbx_description
1 polymer ?
#
loop_
_entity_poly.entity_id
_entity_poly.type
_entity_poly.pdbx_seq_one_letter_code
_entity_poly.pdbx_strand_id
1 'polypeptide(L)' 'MRRAADMSGTVHSATILGMGIVLADTVRRGYPELAQQIASTLDLDCRDFASVVDGADLKELRRALAR' A
#
# COMPACT_ATOMS: atom_id res chain seq x y z
N MET A 1 -19.14 -2.22 26.15
CA MET A 1 -18.18 -3.08 25.41
C MET A 1 -18.07 -2.57 23.98
N ARG A 2 -17.03 -1.79 23.66
CA ARG A 2 -16.70 -1.27 22.32
C ARG A 2 -15.17 -1.30 22.21
N ARG A 3 -14.55 -2.41 21.80
CA ARG A 3 -13.07 -2.47 21.62
C ARG A 3 -12.59 -3.45 20.53
N ALA A 4 -13.25 -4.59 20.33
CA ALA A 4 -12.73 -5.61 19.40
C ALA A 4 -12.92 -5.28 17.90
N ALA A 5 -14.05 -4.67 17.53
CA ALA A 5 -14.32 -4.33 16.12
C ALA A 5 -13.48 -3.13 15.62
N ASP A 6 -13.24 -2.12 16.47
CA ASP A 6 -12.42 -0.95 16.11
C ASP A 6 -10.94 -1.30 15.91
N MET A 7 -10.40 -2.25 16.69
CA MET A 7 -9.01 -2.69 16.55
C MET A 7 -8.76 -3.39 15.22
N SER A 8 -9.73 -4.15 14.71
CA SER A 8 -9.57 -4.85 13.44
C SER A 8 -9.41 -3.86 12.28
N GLY A 9 -10.15 -2.74 12.30
CA GLY A 9 -10.01 -1.68 11.30
C GLY A 9 -8.67 -0.93 11.40
N THR A 10 -8.22 -0.62 12.62
CA THR A 10 -6.93 0.08 12.82
C THR A 10 -5.73 -0.78 12.44
N VAL A 11 -5.75 -2.07 12.79
CA VAL A 11 -4.70 -3.03 12.41
C VAL A 11 -4.68 -3.22 10.89
N HIS A 12 -5.85 -3.27 10.26
CA HIS A 12 -5.96 -3.34 8.81
C HIS A 12 -5.35 -2.10 8.13
N SER A 13 -5.72 -0.88 8.56
CA SER A 13 -5.15 0.35 8.00
C SER A 13 -3.64 0.48 8.22
N ALA A 14 -3.13 0.08 9.39
CA ALA A 14 -1.69 0.09 9.66
C ALA A 14 -0.93 -0.92 8.77
N THR A 15 -1.55 -2.06 8.47
CA THR A 15 -0.99 -3.06 7.56
C THR A 15 -0.92 -2.53 6.13
N ILE A 16 -2.01 -1.94 5.62
CA ILE A 16 -2.05 -1.32 4.28
C ILE A 16 -1.01 -0.18 4.19
N LEU A 17 -0.89 0.65 5.24
CA LEU A 17 0.13 1.70 5.32
C LEU A 17 1.55 1.13 5.20
N GLY A 18 1.89 0.14 6.02
CA GLY A 18 3.20 -0.49 6.00
C GLY A 18 3.53 -1.11 4.64
N MET A 19 2.55 -1.79 4.03
CA MET A 19 2.68 -2.33 2.66
C MET A 19 2.90 -1.22 1.63
N GLY A 20 2.13 -0.13 1.71
CA GLY A 20 2.26 1.00 0.79
C GLY A 20 3.65 1.64 0.83
N ILE A 21 4.22 1.83 2.03
CA ILE A 21 5.57 2.37 2.21
C ILE A 21 6.63 1.43 1.60
N VAL A 22 6.54 0.12 1.87
CA VAL A 22 7.49 -0.87 1.34
C VAL A 22 7.43 -0.95 -0.18
N LEU A 23 6.22 -0.96 -0.75
CA LEU A 23 6.03 -0.99 -2.19
C LEU A 23 6.56 0.29 -2.84
N ALA A 24 6.27 1.47 -2.28
CA ALA A 24 6.79 2.73 -2.78
C ALA A 24 8.33 2.79 -2.73
N ASP A 25 8.96 2.30 -1.66
CA ASP A 25 10.42 2.21 -1.55
C ASP A 25 11.01 1.25 -2.60
N THR A 26 10.34 0.13 -2.85
CA THR A 26 10.72 -0.85 -3.88
C THR A 26 10.72 -0.20 -5.28
N VAL A 27 9.69 0.61 -5.58
CA VAL A 27 9.65 1.39 -6.83
C VAL A 27 10.78 2.42 -6.88
N ARG A 28 11.01 3.19 -5.80
CA ARG A 28 12.09 4.20 -5.72
C ARG A 28 13.47 3.59 -5.93
N ARG A 29 13.69 2.33 -5.55
CA ARG A 29 14.92 1.59 -5.77
C ARG A 29 15.10 1.03 -7.19
N GLY A 30 14.12 1.24 -8.07
CA GLY A 30 14.18 0.79 -9.46
C GLY A 30 13.63 -0.61 -9.70
N TYR A 31 12.78 -1.13 -8.80
CA TYR A 31 12.15 -2.44 -8.95
C TYR A 31 10.61 -2.35 -9.11
N PRO A 32 10.08 -1.61 -10.11
CA PRO A 32 8.64 -1.42 -10.26
C PRO A 32 7.88 -2.72 -10.56
N GLU A 33 8.48 -3.64 -11.33
CA GLU A 33 7.88 -4.94 -11.65
C GLU A 33 7.71 -5.82 -10.40
N LEU A 34 8.69 -5.80 -9.49
CA LEU A 34 8.59 -6.51 -8.21
C LEU A 34 7.48 -5.93 -7.33
N ALA A 35 7.39 -4.59 -7.26
CA ALA A 35 6.30 -3.93 -6.53
C ALA A 35 4.93 -4.31 -7.11
N GLN A 36 4.81 -4.38 -8.45
CA GLN A 36 3.57 -4.81 -9.11
C GLN A 36 3.24 -6.28 -8.86
N GLN A 37 4.22 -7.17 -8.88
CA GLN A 37 4.03 -8.60 -8.58
C GLN A 37 3.56 -8.81 -7.14
N ILE A 38 4.18 -8.12 -6.18
CA ILE A 38 3.78 -8.20 -4.77
C ILE A 38 2.35 -7.67 -4.60
N ALA A 39 2.05 -6.49 -5.16
CA ALA A 39 0.71 -5.91 -5.11
C ALA A 39 -0.34 -6.84 -5.73
N SER A 40 -0.06 -7.44 -6.89
CA SER A 40 -0.96 -8.39 -7.56
C SER A 40 -1.16 -9.67 -6.75
N THR A 41 -0.10 -10.19 -6.11
CA THR A 41 -0.19 -11.38 -5.25
C THR A 41 -1.06 -11.15 -4.04
N LEU A 42 -1.08 -9.91 -3.54
CA LEU A 42 -1.85 -9.49 -2.38
C LEU A 42 -3.23 -8.92 -2.75
N ASP A 43 -3.58 -8.90 -4.05
CA ASP A 43 -4.81 -8.29 -4.58
C ASP A 43 -4.97 -6.82 -4.13
N LEU A 44 -3.88 -6.05 -4.20
CA LEU A 44 -3.83 -4.64 -3.82
C LEU A 44 -3.72 -3.74 -5.04
N ASP A 45 -4.62 -2.76 -5.09
CA ASP A 45 -4.63 -1.69 -6.08
C ASP A 45 -4.08 -0.39 -5.51
N CYS A 46 -3.63 0.50 -6.40
CA CYS A 46 -3.16 1.84 -6.02
C CYS A 46 -4.20 2.64 -5.18
N ARG A 47 -5.51 2.34 -5.36
CA ARG A 47 -6.61 3.00 -4.65
C ARG A 47 -6.67 2.63 -3.17
N ASP A 48 -6.20 1.43 -2.80
CA ASP A 48 -6.24 0.95 -1.42
C ASP A 48 -5.30 1.75 -0.52
N PHE A 49 -4.23 2.30 -1.10
CA PHE A 49 -3.23 3.09 -0.37
C PHE A 49 -3.62 4.57 -0.26
N ALA A 50 -4.53 5.06 -1.09
CA ALA A 50 -4.78 6.50 -1.27
C ALA A 50 -5.21 7.24 0.01
N SER A 51 -5.80 6.52 0.98
CA SER A 51 -6.25 7.09 2.25
C SER A 51 -5.24 6.97 3.39
N VAL A 52 -4.14 6.23 3.20
CA VAL A 52 -3.19 5.91 4.27
C VAL A 52 -1.77 6.37 4.01
N VAL A 53 -1.28 6.36 2.76
CA VAL A 53 0.09 6.82 2.43
C VAL A 53 0.13 8.31 2.08
N ASP A 54 1.31 8.91 2.14
CA ASP A 54 1.51 10.29 1.73
C ASP A 54 1.53 10.46 0.19
N GLY A 55 1.55 11.71 -0.26
CA GLY A 55 1.51 12.04 -1.69
C GLY A 55 2.75 11.61 -2.48
N ALA A 56 3.91 11.51 -1.84
CA ALA A 56 5.15 11.10 -2.49
C ALA A 56 5.13 9.59 -2.74
N ASP A 57 4.77 8.79 -1.74
CA ASP A 57 4.63 7.35 -1.87
C ASP A 57 3.50 7.01 -2.85
N LEU A 58 2.35 7.71 -2.79
CA LEU A 58 1.26 7.51 -3.74
C LEU A 58 1.69 7.76 -5.20
N LYS A 59 2.56 8.75 -5.43
CA LYS A 59 3.10 9.03 -6.77
C LYS A 59 3.95 7.87 -7.30
N GLU A 60 4.79 7.27 -6.45
CA GLU A 60 5.63 6.13 -6.84
C GLU A 60 4.78 4.88 -7.06
N LEU A 61 3.80 4.62 -6.18
CA LEU A 61 2.84 3.53 -6.37
C LEU A 61 2.08 3.67 -7.69
N ARG A 62 1.64 4.88 -8.06
CA ARG A 62 1.00 5.12 -9.37
C ARG A 62 1.92 4.79 -10.55
N ARG A 63 3.22 5.03 -10.46
CA ARG A 63 4.15 4.71 -11.57
C ARG A 63 4.24 3.20 -11.84
N ALA A 64 4.10 2.37 -10.81
CA ALA A 64 4.24 0.93 -10.93
C ALA A 64 2.89 0.18 -11.04
N LEU A 65 1.83 0.73 -10.42
CA LEU A 65 0.54 0.06 -10.27
C LEU A 65 -0.57 0.67 -11.13
N ALA A 66 -0.35 1.80 -11.81
CA ALA A 66 -1.32 2.31 -12.77
C ALA A 66 -1.36 1.40 -14.00
N ARG A 67 -2.42 0.61 -14.11
CA ARG A 67 -2.88 0.04 -15.38
C ARG A 67 -3.65 1.08 -16.17
#